data_AF-A0A2S9CYN8-F1
#
_entry.id   AF-A0A2S9CYN8-F1
#
_cell.length_a   1.000
_cell.length_b   1.000
_cell.length_c   1.000
_cell.angle_alpha   90.00
_cell.angle_beta   90.00
_cell.angle_gamma   90.00
#
_symmetry.space_group_name_H-M   'P 1'
#
loop_
_entity.id
_entity.type
_entity.pdbx_description
1 polymer ?
#
loop_
_entity_poly.entity_id
_entity_poly.type
_entity_poly.pdbx_seq_one_letter_code
_entity_poly.pdbx_strand_id
1 'polypeptide(L)'
;MNTEEITLFIERNLTNFSVNSTGWNDLIRSLLYEFAMAGWNREHRVFGKEKFGELRCYTYSEDETLNNKLKKIKDKYSELSVKTCEICGGEGKMRTIDSWQTTLCLNHFLEQQPIIEIDDKQNVRRNNKTVLNIKNIVKAEVEYDLQKLWLYTKEYDDFEERKYFSWQEPNYYLLLKMIPRSLFPKDRQDEISLLFQSLNDCEICGYKAVHQRNCLRCHHESWNPCGYFIQDYGEKSNYIKECQMDIFIDEDDYEKYFKYDQSFEKSPDHQILFTSDDLREYEKLLF
;
A
#
# COMPACT_ATOMS: atom_id res chain seq x y z
N MET A 1 -7.55 41.49 16.83
CA MET A 1 -8.01 40.55 15.78
C MET A 1 -9.06 39.66 16.42
N ASN A 2 -10.25 39.56 15.83
CA ASN A 2 -11.42 38.95 16.47
C ASN A 2 -11.45 37.43 16.22
N THR A 3 -11.21 36.63 17.25
CA THR A 3 -11.19 35.15 17.18
C THR A 3 -12.53 34.60 16.69
N GLU A 4 -13.65 35.23 17.05
CA GLU A 4 -14.99 34.79 16.63
C GLU A 4 -15.20 34.92 15.12
N GLU A 5 -14.72 36.01 14.51
CA GLU A 5 -14.80 36.21 13.06
C GLU A 5 -13.96 35.18 12.28
N ILE A 6 -12.81 34.76 12.83
CA ILE A 6 -11.98 33.71 12.23
C ILE A 6 -12.68 32.35 12.33
N THR A 7 -13.28 32.03 13.49
CA THR A 7 -14.05 30.80 13.65
C THR A 7 -15.23 30.75 12.67
N LEU A 8 -15.98 31.84 12.51
CA LEU A 8 -17.06 31.92 11.54
C LEU A 8 -16.57 31.75 10.10
N PHE A 9 -15.42 32.36 9.77
CA PHE A 9 -14.77 32.17 8.47
C PHE A 9 -14.42 30.69 8.22
N ILE A 10 -13.83 30.01 9.22
CA ILE A 10 -13.43 28.61 9.11
C ILE A 10 -14.65 27.72 8.88
N GLU A 11 -15.66 27.80 9.74
CA GLU A 11 -16.83 26.90 9.67
C GLU A 11 -17.65 27.14 8.38
N ARG A 12 -17.72 28.39 7.90
CA ARG A 12 -18.35 28.70 6.60
C ARG A 12 -17.61 28.08 5.42
N ASN A 13 -16.29 27.92 5.51
CA ASN A 13 -15.47 27.44 4.41
C ASN A 13 -15.14 25.95 4.48
N LEU A 14 -15.23 25.32 5.66
CA LEU A 14 -14.96 23.89 5.82
C LEU A 14 -15.82 23.03 4.87
N THR A 15 -17.08 23.41 4.69
CA THR A 15 -18.03 22.71 3.80
C THR A 15 -17.76 22.90 2.31
N ASN A 16 -16.86 23.82 1.93
CA ASN A 16 -16.45 24.03 0.53
C ASN A 16 -15.33 23.06 0.10
N PHE A 17 -14.87 22.18 0.99
CA PHE A 17 -13.86 21.18 0.70
C PHE A 17 -14.50 19.85 0.29
N SER A 18 -14.22 19.41 -0.94
CA SER A 18 -14.65 18.12 -1.46
C SER A 18 -13.58 17.06 -1.19
N VAL A 19 -13.55 16.55 0.03
CA VAL A 19 -12.62 15.50 0.49
C VAL A 19 -13.38 14.20 0.78
N ASN A 20 -12.67 13.06 0.78
CA ASN A 20 -13.31 11.74 0.85
C ASN A 20 -13.98 11.45 2.21
N SER A 21 -13.49 12.05 3.31
CA SER A 21 -14.04 11.89 4.66
C SER A 21 -13.60 13.03 5.59
N THR A 22 -13.85 12.90 6.89
CA THR A 22 -13.68 13.96 7.90
C THR A 22 -12.29 13.99 8.56
N GLY A 23 -11.42 13.03 8.28
CA GLY A 23 -10.11 12.91 8.92
C GLY A 23 -9.19 14.12 8.67
N TRP A 24 -9.37 14.83 7.56
CA TRP A 24 -8.62 16.05 7.26
C TRP A 24 -9.28 17.35 7.76
N ASN A 25 -10.42 17.28 8.45
CA ASN A 25 -11.12 18.49 8.87
C ASN A 25 -10.24 19.41 9.73
N ASP A 26 -9.43 18.86 10.63
CA ASP A 26 -8.57 19.66 11.50
C ASP A 26 -7.38 20.28 10.74
N LEU A 27 -6.85 19.59 9.71
CA LEU A 27 -5.88 20.18 8.79
C LEU A 27 -6.51 21.33 7.99
N ILE A 28 -7.73 21.15 7.47
CA ILE A 28 -8.44 22.18 6.72
C ILE A 28 -8.74 23.40 7.61
N ARG A 29 -9.19 23.18 8.85
CA ARG A 29 -9.41 24.26 9.82
C ARG A 29 -8.13 25.05 10.09
N SER A 30 -7.01 24.36 10.28
CA SER A 30 -5.71 24.98 10.54
C SER A 30 -5.18 25.73 9.31
N LEU A 31 -5.38 25.19 8.10
CA LEU A 31 -5.09 25.87 6.83
C LEU A 31 -5.89 27.18 6.71
N LEU A 32 -7.20 27.12 6.95
CA LEU A 32 -8.09 28.29 6.88
C LEU A 32 -7.72 29.34 7.93
N TYR A 33 -7.37 28.90 9.15
CA TYR A 33 -6.85 29.79 10.18
C TYR A 33 -5.58 30.52 9.70
N GLU A 34 -4.59 29.80 9.17
CA GLU A 34 -3.36 30.40 8.66
C GLU A 34 -3.60 31.32 7.45
N PHE A 35 -4.57 31.03 6.59
CA PHE A 35 -4.99 31.95 5.52
C PHE A 35 -5.53 33.27 6.07
N ALA A 36 -6.41 33.22 7.08
CA ALA A 36 -6.94 34.41 7.72
C ALA A 36 -5.81 35.25 8.36
N MET A 37 -4.84 34.58 9.01
CA MET A 37 -3.66 35.22 9.59
C MET A 37 -2.73 35.85 8.55
N ALA A 38 -2.61 35.23 7.37
CA ALA A 38 -1.78 35.73 6.28
C ALA A 38 -2.36 36.97 5.60
N GLY A 39 -3.62 37.31 5.88
CA GLY A 39 -4.34 38.46 5.31
C GLY A 39 -5.35 38.10 4.23
N TRP A 40 -5.77 36.84 4.12
CA TRP A 40 -6.84 36.47 3.19
C TRP A 40 -8.12 37.25 3.49
N ASN A 41 -8.79 37.75 2.45
CA ASN A 41 -10.08 38.40 2.60
C ASN A 41 -11.11 37.37 3.07
N ARG A 42 -11.55 37.49 4.32
CA ARG A 42 -12.48 36.56 4.95
C ARG A 42 -13.83 36.50 4.24
N GLU A 43 -14.22 37.50 3.46
CA GLU A 43 -15.43 37.44 2.63
C GLU A 43 -15.30 36.56 1.39
N HIS A 44 -14.08 36.28 0.95
CA HIS A 44 -13.83 35.38 -0.17
C HIS A 44 -13.86 33.93 0.30
N ARG A 45 -14.65 33.12 -0.41
CA ARG A 45 -14.73 31.68 -0.18
C ARG A 45 -13.42 31.01 -0.59
N VAL A 46 -13.04 30.01 0.18
CA VAL A 46 -11.90 29.13 -0.08
C VAL A 46 -12.46 27.77 -0.46
N PHE A 47 -11.93 27.20 -1.53
CA PHE A 47 -12.31 25.89 -2.02
C PHE A 47 -11.10 24.96 -2.02
N GLY A 48 -11.34 23.69 -1.77
CA GLY A 48 -10.34 22.65 -1.87
C GLY A 48 -10.96 21.31 -2.17
N LYS A 49 -10.13 20.34 -2.50
CA LYS A 49 -10.53 18.96 -2.72
C LYS A 49 -9.37 18.02 -2.47
N GLU A 50 -9.71 16.77 -2.26
CA GLU A 50 -8.73 15.70 -2.42
C GLU A 50 -8.37 15.58 -3.92
N LYS A 51 -7.07 15.39 -4.19
CA LYS A 51 -6.57 15.03 -5.50
C LYS A 51 -5.28 14.22 -5.37
N PHE A 52 -5.31 12.96 -5.82
CA PHE A 52 -4.18 12.03 -5.79
C PHE A 52 -3.69 11.71 -4.36
N GLY A 53 -4.61 11.54 -3.42
CA GLY A 53 -4.33 11.29 -2.00
C GLY A 53 -3.89 12.52 -1.21
N GLU A 54 -4.03 13.71 -1.78
CA GLU A 54 -3.52 14.96 -1.21
C GLU A 54 -4.60 16.05 -1.13
N LEU A 55 -4.55 16.88 -0.09
CA LEU A 55 -5.36 18.07 0.05
C LEU A 55 -4.86 19.19 -0.86
N ARG A 56 -5.64 19.52 -1.90
CA ARG A 56 -5.37 20.66 -2.78
C ARG A 56 -6.34 21.81 -2.52
N CYS A 57 -5.79 23.00 -2.29
CA CYS A 57 -6.56 24.23 -2.11
C CYS A 57 -6.27 25.22 -3.25
N TYR A 58 -7.33 25.82 -3.80
CA TYR A 58 -7.24 26.74 -4.93
C TYR A 58 -7.60 28.14 -4.46
N THR A 59 -6.59 29.02 -4.46
CA THR A 59 -6.72 30.43 -4.09
C THR A 59 -5.84 31.28 -4.98
N TYR A 60 -6.34 32.48 -5.30
CA TYR A 60 -5.64 33.49 -6.07
C TYR A 60 -5.93 34.88 -5.47
N SER A 61 -4.90 35.71 -5.38
CA SER A 61 -4.99 37.14 -5.08
C SER A 61 -4.22 37.93 -6.13
N GLU A 62 -4.55 39.21 -6.33
CA GLU A 62 -3.75 40.11 -7.17
C GLU A 62 -2.47 40.57 -6.45
N ASP A 63 -2.40 40.40 -5.12
CA ASP A 63 -1.21 40.69 -4.32
C ASP A 63 -0.22 39.51 -4.37
N GLU A 64 0.92 39.73 -5.03
CA GLU A 64 2.01 38.75 -5.16
C GLU A 64 2.61 38.35 -3.81
N THR A 65 2.74 39.28 -2.86
CA THR A 65 3.27 38.98 -1.53
C THR A 65 2.33 38.06 -0.77
N LEU A 66 1.02 38.32 -0.86
CA LEU A 66 0.00 37.44 -0.30
C LEU A 66 0.02 36.06 -0.98
N ASN A 67 0.08 35.99 -2.30
CA ASN A 67 0.17 34.73 -3.04
C ASN A 67 1.36 33.87 -2.59
N ASN A 68 2.52 34.48 -2.36
CA ASN A 68 3.70 33.77 -1.87
C ASN A 68 3.50 33.20 -0.46
N LYS A 69 2.82 33.93 0.44
CA LYS A 69 2.45 33.42 1.78
C LYS A 69 1.46 32.26 1.67
N LEU A 70 0.40 32.43 0.88
CA LEU A 70 -0.63 31.41 0.69
C LEU A 70 -0.06 30.14 0.05
N LYS A 71 0.88 30.26 -0.89
CA LYS A 71 1.58 29.13 -1.48
C LYS A 71 2.30 28.29 -0.42
N LYS A 72 3.11 28.92 0.45
CA LYS A 72 3.81 28.22 1.54
C LYS A 72 2.86 27.48 2.49
N ILE A 73 1.73 28.11 2.82
CA ILE A 73 0.70 27.49 3.67
C ILE A 73 0.09 26.28 2.94
N LYS A 74 -0.29 26.43 1.66
CA LYS A 74 -0.82 25.33 0.86
C LYS A 74 0.16 24.16 0.79
N ASP A 75 1.42 24.42 0.44
CA ASP A 75 2.46 23.40 0.31
C ASP A 75 2.60 22.61 1.62
N LYS A 76 2.71 23.31 2.76
CA LYS A 76 2.75 22.72 4.11
C LYS A 76 1.58 21.77 4.37
N TYR A 77 0.34 22.22 4.16
CA TYR A 77 -0.84 21.38 4.46
C TYR A 77 -1.04 20.26 3.46
N SER A 78 -0.53 20.41 2.25
CA SER A 78 -0.50 19.34 1.27
C SER A 78 0.47 18.23 1.69
N GLU A 79 1.67 18.59 2.17
CA GLU A 79 2.65 17.65 2.73
C GLU A 79 2.15 16.96 4.00
N LEU A 80 1.40 17.67 4.85
CA LEU A 80 0.77 17.07 6.03
C LEU A 80 -0.36 16.11 5.67
N SER A 81 -1.14 16.43 4.63
CA SER A 81 -2.29 15.62 4.21
C SER A 81 -1.87 14.23 3.73
N VAL A 82 -0.73 14.10 3.03
CA VAL A 82 -0.20 12.80 2.57
C VAL A 82 0.38 11.93 3.68
N LYS A 83 0.47 12.48 4.90
CA LYS A 83 0.88 11.77 6.13
C LYS A 83 -0.27 11.58 7.12
N THR A 84 -1.48 11.98 6.74
CA THR A 84 -2.67 12.00 7.61
C THR A 84 -3.79 11.19 6.97
N CYS A 85 -4.35 10.23 7.69
CA CYS A 85 -5.44 9.42 7.19
C CYS A 85 -6.68 10.27 6.88
N GLU A 86 -7.22 10.18 5.65
CA GLU A 86 -8.38 10.99 5.24
C GLU A 86 -9.67 10.62 5.99
N ILE A 87 -9.73 9.42 6.58
CA ILE A 87 -10.90 8.92 7.30
C ILE A 87 -10.89 9.30 8.77
N CYS A 88 -9.80 9.06 9.51
CA CYS A 88 -9.76 9.31 10.95
C CYS A 88 -8.84 10.44 11.41
N GLY A 89 -8.01 11.01 10.55
CA GLY A 89 -7.07 12.08 10.91
C GLY A 89 -5.84 11.63 11.70
N GLY A 90 -5.68 10.32 11.93
CA GLY A 90 -4.44 9.75 12.50
C GLY A 90 -3.31 9.68 11.47
N GLU A 91 -2.18 9.09 11.86
CA GLU A 91 -1.05 8.84 10.95
C GLU A 91 -1.49 7.98 9.76
N GLY A 92 -1.19 8.45 8.56
CA GLY A 92 -1.53 7.81 7.29
C GLY A 92 -0.36 7.82 6.33
N LYS A 93 -0.46 7.00 5.30
CA LYS A 93 0.51 6.91 4.21
C LYS A 93 -0.24 6.92 2.89
N MET A 94 0.39 7.38 1.80
CA MET A 94 -0.20 7.24 0.48
C MET A 94 -0.30 5.77 0.11
N ARG A 95 -1.43 5.38 -0.45
CA ARG A 95 -1.75 4.02 -0.86
C ARG A 95 -2.50 4.07 -2.17
N THR A 96 -2.52 2.94 -2.87
CA THR A 96 -3.29 2.78 -4.09
C THR A 96 -4.31 1.67 -3.90
N ILE A 97 -5.59 1.98 -4.10
CA ILE A 97 -6.71 1.03 -4.06
C ILE A 97 -7.42 1.13 -5.40
N ASP A 98 -7.53 0.03 -6.14
CA ASP A 98 -8.21 -0.03 -7.45
C ASP A 98 -7.77 1.08 -8.43
N SER A 99 -6.47 1.39 -8.45
CA SER A 99 -5.83 2.47 -9.25
C SER A 99 -6.10 3.91 -8.78
N TRP A 100 -6.74 4.09 -7.62
CA TRP A 100 -6.94 5.40 -6.98
C TRP A 100 -5.93 5.61 -5.86
N GLN A 101 -5.26 6.76 -5.86
CA GLN A 101 -4.37 7.17 -4.78
C GLN A 101 -5.17 7.80 -3.64
N THR A 102 -4.90 7.36 -2.42
CA THR A 102 -5.53 7.85 -1.18
C THR A 102 -4.51 7.82 -0.04
N THR A 103 -4.67 8.62 1.00
CA THR A 103 -3.84 8.59 2.20
C THR A 103 -4.58 7.94 3.36
N LEU A 104 -4.23 6.71 3.70
CA LEU A 104 -4.93 5.94 4.74
C LEU A 104 -3.95 5.39 5.78
N CYS A 105 -4.42 5.29 7.03
CA CYS A 105 -3.77 4.44 8.01
C CYS A 105 -3.96 2.96 7.61
N LEU A 106 -3.11 2.07 8.12
CA LEU A 106 -3.15 0.65 7.78
C LEU A 106 -4.52 0.00 8.04
N ASN A 107 -5.20 0.37 9.12
CA ASN A 107 -6.50 -0.22 9.46
C ASN A 107 -7.57 0.12 8.40
N HIS A 108 -7.70 1.39 8.03
CA HIS A 108 -8.66 1.80 6.99
C HIS A 108 -8.26 1.29 5.60
N PHE A 109 -6.96 1.11 5.35
CA PHE A 109 -6.52 0.42 4.14
C PHE A 109 -6.99 -1.04 4.11
N LEU A 110 -6.82 -1.78 5.21
CA LEU A 110 -7.26 -3.18 5.33
C LEU A 110 -8.77 -3.35 5.19
N GLU A 111 -9.57 -2.37 5.65
CA GLU A 111 -11.02 -2.39 5.47
C GLU A 111 -11.42 -2.29 3.98
N GLN A 112 -10.62 -1.62 3.15
CA GLN A 112 -10.89 -1.43 1.72
C GLN A 112 -10.18 -2.47 0.85
N GLN A 113 -9.00 -2.92 1.27
CA GLN A 113 -8.21 -3.98 0.62
C GLN A 113 -8.05 -5.18 1.55
N PRO A 114 -9.13 -5.96 1.75
CA PRO A 114 -9.13 -7.09 2.67
C PRO A 114 -8.17 -8.18 2.25
N ILE A 115 -7.60 -8.85 3.25
CA ILE A 115 -6.79 -10.06 3.08
C ILE A 115 -7.64 -11.21 2.55
N ILE A 116 -7.00 -12.13 1.82
CA ILE A 116 -7.62 -13.39 1.43
C ILE A 116 -7.59 -14.32 2.64
N GLU A 117 -8.76 -14.78 3.07
CA GLU A 117 -8.90 -15.81 4.10
C GLU A 117 -9.46 -17.08 3.47
N ILE A 118 -8.99 -18.26 3.92
CA ILE A 118 -9.53 -19.55 3.49
C ILE A 118 -9.91 -20.33 4.74
N ASP A 119 -11.19 -20.65 4.89
CA ASP A 119 -11.69 -21.39 6.06
C ASP A 119 -11.57 -22.92 5.89
N ASP A 120 -11.84 -23.66 6.97
CA ASP A 120 -11.80 -25.14 6.98
C ASP A 120 -12.78 -25.80 5.99
N LYS A 121 -13.79 -25.06 5.54
CA LYS A 121 -14.77 -25.51 4.54
C LYS A 121 -14.35 -25.12 3.11
N GLN A 122 -13.14 -24.59 2.94
CA GLN A 122 -12.57 -24.10 1.68
C GLN A 122 -13.35 -22.92 1.08
N ASN A 123 -14.00 -22.10 1.93
CA ASN A 123 -14.52 -20.81 1.48
C ASN A 123 -13.39 -19.80 1.43
N VAL A 124 -13.25 -19.14 0.29
CA VAL A 124 -12.41 -17.95 0.12
C VAL A 124 -13.22 -16.75 0.58
N ARG A 125 -12.70 -16.00 1.55
CA ARG A 125 -13.37 -14.87 2.19
C ARG A 125 -12.54 -13.60 2.09
N ARG A 126 -13.23 -12.47 2.04
CA ARG A 126 -12.68 -11.10 2.15
C ARG A 126 -13.61 -10.31 3.06
N ASN A 127 -13.08 -9.60 4.07
CA ASN A 127 -13.87 -8.84 5.04
C ASN A 127 -15.04 -9.66 5.64
N ASN A 128 -14.74 -10.88 6.10
CA ASN A 128 -15.71 -11.84 6.62
C ASN A 128 -16.83 -12.31 5.66
N LYS A 129 -16.86 -11.83 4.41
CA LYS A 129 -17.82 -12.26 3.40
C LYS A 129 -17.22 -13.34 2.52
N THR A 130 -17.98 -14.40 2.28
CA THR A 130 -17.60 -15.44 1.32
C THR A 130 -17.63 -14.87 -0.09
N VAL A 131 -16.48 -14.94 -0.77
CA VAL A 131 -16.31 -14.55 -2.17
C VAL A 131 -16.65 -15.72 -3.08
N LEU A 132 -16.12 -16.91 -2.76
CA LEU A 132 -16.41 -18.16 -3.45
C LEU A 132 -16.05 -19.36 -2.56
N ASN A 133 -16.48 -20.57 -2.95
CA ASN A 133 -15.97 -21.82 -2.39
C ASN A 133 -15.09 -22.52 -3.43
N ILE A 134 -13.92 -23.01 -3.03
CA ILE A 134 -12.96 -23.66 -3.95
C ILE A 134 -13.58 -24.84 -4.70
N LYS A 135 -14.49 -25.58 -4.06
CA LYS A 135 -15.17 -26.74 -4.66
C LYS A 135 -16.12 -26.37 -5.80
N ASN A 136 -16.55 -25.11 -5.87
CA ASN A 136 -17.45 -24.62 -6.90
C ASN A 136 -16.69 -24.09 -8.13
N ILE A 137 -15.36 -24.09 -8.10
CA ILE A 137 -14.55 -23.62 -9.22
C ILE A 137 -14.56 -24.68 -10.31
N VAL A 138 -14.89 -24.26 -11.53
CA VAL A 138 -14.91 -25.14 -12.72
C VAL A 138 -13.71 -24.91 -13.63
N LYS A 139 -13.07 -23.73 -13.52
CA LYS A 139 -11.91 -23.33 -14.34
C LYS A 139 -11.09 -22.29 -13.59
N ALA A 140 -9.78 -22.33 -13.77
CA ALA A 140 -8.85 -21.34 -13.25
C ALA A 140 -7.85 -20.91 -14.32
N GLU A 141 -7.55 -19.61 -14.40
CA GLU A 141 -6.56 -19.06 -15.32
C GLU A 141 -5.56 -18.20 -14.56
N VAL A 142 -4.31 -18.23 -15.03
CA VAL A 142 -3.20 -17.45 -14.48
C VAL A 142 -2.56 -16.60 -15.56
N GLU A 143 -2.19 -15.38 -15.21
CA GLU A 143 -1.55 -14.43 -16.12
C GLU A 143 -0.30 -13.82 -15.47
N TYR A 144 0.56 -13.22 -16.29
CA TYR A 144 1.76 -12.48 -15.88
C TYR A 144 2.69 -13.32 -14.97
N ASP A 145 3.12 -14.49 -15.43
CA ASP A 145 4.02 -15.37 -14.66
C ASP A 145 3.47 -15.74 -13.27
N LEU A 146 2.22 -16.20 -13.25
CA LEU A 146 1.51 -16.65 -12.04
C LEU A 146 1.28 -15.53 -11.01
N GLN A 147 1.17 -14.29 -11.45
CA GLN A 147 0.92 -13.12 -10.60
C GLN A 147 -0.55 -12.73 -10.50
N LYS A 148 -1.37 -13.15 -11.46
CA LYS A 148 -2.81 -12.91 -11.47
C LYS A 148 -3.56 -14.22 -11.57
N LEU A 149 -4.64 -14.35 -10.81
CA LEU A 149 -5.49 -15.53 -10.79
C LEU A 149 -6.94 -15.15 -11.06
N TRP A 150 -7.53 -15.77 -12.07
CA TRP A 150 -8.95 -15.70 -12.39
C TRP A 150 -9.61 -17.04 -12.07
N LEU A 151 -10.66 -17.01 -11.25
CA LEU A 151 -11.43 -18.19 -10.85
C LEU A 151 -12.86 -18.09 -11.37
N TYR A 152 -13.33 -19.17 -12.00
CA TYR A 152 -14.64 -19.25 -12.64
C TYR A 152 -15.52 -20.28 -11.93
N THR A 153 -16.76 -19.89 -11.60
CA THR A 153 -17.76 -20.78 -10.98
C THR A 153 -18.80 -21.33 -11.97
N LYS A 154 -18.74 -20.90 -13.23
CA LYS A 154 -19.56 -21.39 -14.34
C LYS A 154 -18.70 -21.62 -15.58
N GLU A 155 -19.15 -22.50 -16.46
CA GLU A 155 -18.41 -22.90 -17.67
C GLU A 155 -18.40 -21.83 -18.76
N TYR A 156 -19.42 -20.97 -18.79
CA TYR A 156 -19.50 -19.85 -19.73
C TYR A 156 -18.90 -18.59 -19.11
N ASP A 157 -18.21 -17.79 -19.93
CA ASP A 157 -17.55 -16.56 -19.51
C ASP A 157 -18.60 -15.48 -19.19
N ASP A 158 -18.99 -15.43 -17.93
CA ASP A 158 -19.78 -14.35 -17.35
C ASP A 158 -18.84 -13.45 -16.54
N PHE A 159 -18.63 -12.22 -17.04
CA PHE A 159 -17.75 -11.24 -16.43
C PHE A 159 -18.14 -10.91 -14.97
N GLU A 160 -19.42 -11.05 -14.60
CA GLU A 160 -19.87 -10.76 -13.23
C GLU A 160 -19.51 -11.89 -12.23
N GLU A 161 -19.31 -13.12 -12.74
CA GLU A 161 -19.12 -14.30 -11.91
C GLU A 161 -17.66 -14.73 -11.73
N ARG A 162 -16.75 -14.33 -12.63
CA ARG A 162 -15.32 -14.59 -12.44
C ARG A 162 -14.76 -13.73 -11.31
N LYS A 163 -13.87 -14.31 -10.50
CA LYS A 163 -13.23 -13.63 -9.36
C LYS A 163 -11.74 -13.48 -9.59
N TYR A 164 -11.24 -12.28 -9.27
CA TYR A 164 -9.87 -11.86 -9.49
C TYR A 164 -9.09 -11.81 -8.17
N PHE A 165 -7.85 -12.31 -8.24
CA PHE A 165 -6.88 -12.25 -7.15
C PHE A 165 -5.50 -11.89 -7.70
N SER A 166 -4.75 -11.10 -6.94
CA SER A 166 -3.41 -10.59 -7.29
C SER A 166 -2.37 -11.01 -6.25
N TRP A 167 -1.13 -11.22 -6.68
CA TRP A 167 0.02 -11.46 -5.79
C TRP A 167 0.27 -10.34 -4.76
N GLN A 168 -0.25 -9.14 -5.02
CA GLN A 168 -0.20 -8.01 -4.11
C GLN A 168 -1.10 -8.19 -2.88
N GLU A 169 -1.95 -9.23 -2.86
CA GLU A 169 -2.80 -9.58 -1.73
C GLU A 169 -2.15 -10.69 -0.89
N PRO A 170 -2.09 -10.54 0.45
CA PRO A 170 -1.70 -11.62 1.35
C PRO A 170 -2.54 -12.87 1.11
N ASN A 171 -1.91 -14.04 1.21
CA ASN A 171 -2.47 -15.37 0.94
C ASN A 171 -2.81 -15.66 -0.53
N TYR A 172 -2.36 -14.84 -1.48
CA TYR A 172 -2.51 -15.14 -2.91
C TYR A 172 -1.87 -16.49 -3.28
N TYR A 173 -0.60 -16.71 -2.91
CA TYR A 173 0.10 -17.95 -3.26
C TYR A 173 -0.44 -19.15 -2.48
N LEU A 174 -0.94 -18.94 -1.25
CA LEU A 174 -1.71 -19.96 -0.52
C LEU A 174 -2.96 -20.37 -1.32
N LEU A 175 -3.75 -19.42 -1.79
CA LEU A 175 -4.92 -19.69 -2.62
C LEU A 175 -4.53 -20.44 -3.90
N LEU A 176 -3.52 -19.95 -4.62
CA LEU A 176 -3.02 -20.59 -5.85
C LEU A 176 -2.63 -22.06 -5.61
N LYS A 177 -1.97 -22.36 -4.49
CA LYS A 177 -1.58 -23.71 -4.08
C LYS A 177 -2.78 -24.61 -3.75
N MET A 178 -3.88 -24.04 -3.25
CA MET A 178 -5.08 -24.80 -2.85
C MET A 178 -6.01 -25.15 -4.00
N ILE A 179 -5.95 -24.41 -5.13
CA ILE A 179 -6.80 -24.71 -6.28
C ILE A 179 -6.40 -26.04 -6.92
N PRO A 180 -7.35 -26.97 -7.21
CA PRO A 180 -7.04 -28.21 -7.90
C PRO A 180 -6.36 -27.97 -9.25
N ARG A 181 -5.16 -28.53 -9.43
CA ARG A 181 -4.34 -28.35 -10.65
C ARG A 181 -5.07 -28.69 -11.94
N SER A 182 -5.97 -29.68 -11.91
CA SER A 182 -6.76 -30.08 -13.07
C SER A 182 -7.66 -28.99 -13.64
N LEU A 183 -7.93 -27.92 -12.87
CA LEU A 183 -8.73 -26.77 -13.29
C LEU A 183 -7.93 -25.74 -14.10
N PHE A 184 -6.60 -25.84 -14.12
CA PHE A 184 -5.73 -24.96 -14.90
C PHE A 184 -5.42 -25.55 -16.29
N PRO A 185 -5.09 -24.70 -17.28
CA PRO A 185 -4.54 -25.13 -18.56
C PRO A 185 -3.32 -26.04 -18.39
N LYS A 186 -3.18 -27.08 -19.23
CA LYS A 186 -2.14 -28.11 -19.09
C LYS A 186 -0.72 -27.53 -19.05
N ASP A 187 -0.45 -26.51 -19.85
CA ASP A 187 0.82 -25.78 -19.91
C ASP A 187 1.18 -25.09 -18.58
N ARG A 188 0.18 -24.72 -17.77
CA ARG A 188 0.36 -24.05 -16.47
C ARG A 188 0.44 -24.99 -15.28
N GLN A 189 -0.05 -26.22 -15.41
CA GLN A 189 -0.05 -27.19 -14.29
C GLN A 189 1.37 -27.54 -13.82
N ASP A 190 2.29 -27.72 -14.78
CA ASP A 190 3.69 -28.04 -14.50
C ASP A 190 4.41 -26.82 -13.92
N GLU A 191 4.15 -25.62 -14.45
CA GLU A 191 4.72 -24.36 -13.95
C GLU A 191 4.37 -24.11 -12.48
N ILE A 192 3.09 -24.24 -12.12
CA ILE A 192 2.62 -24.10 -10.73
C ILE A 192 3.26 -25.16 -9.84
N SER A 193 3.38 -26.40 -10.31
CA SER A 193 4.00 -27.48 -9.53
C SER A 193 5.48 -27.21 -9.29
N LEU A 194 6.22 -26.79 -10.31
CA LEU A 194 7.63 -26.43 -10.23
C LEU A 194 7.85 -25.24 -9.29
N LEU A 195 6.98 -24.22 -9.34
CA LEU A 195 7.06 -23.07 -8.44
C LEU A 195 7.11 -23.50 -6.98
N PHE A 196 6.13 -24.28 -6.51
CA PHE A 196 6.07 -24.68 -5.10
C PHE A 196 7.09 -25.76 -4.70
N GLN A 197 7.61 -26.54 -5.65
CA GLN A 197 8.63 -27.56 -5.38
C GLN A 197 10.06 -26.99 -5.31
N SER A 198 10.31 -25.84 -5.94
CA SER A 198 11.64 -25.26 -6.12
C SER A 198 11.92 -24.04 -5.24
N LEU A 199 11.05 -23.74 -4.26
CA LEU A 199 11.23 -22.59 -3.38
C LEU A 199 12.47 -22.74 -2.50
N ASN A 200 13.32 -21.71 -2.51
CA ASN A 200 14.48 -21.59 -1.63
C ASN A 200 14.25 -20.56 -0.52
N ASP A 201 15.06 -20.64 0.52
CA ASP A 201 15.05 -19.66 1.62
C ASP A 201 15.52 -18.29 1.15
N CYS A 202 14.78 -17.25 1.49
CA CYS A 202 15.18 -15.87 1.24
C CYS A 202 16.07 -15.37 2.38
N GLU A 203 17.31 -15.00 2.08
CA GLU A 203 18.23 -14.44 3.07
C GLU A 203 17.80 -13.05 3.56
N ILE A 204 16.97 -12.35 2.78
CA ILE A 204 16.47 -11.02 3.09
C ILE A 204 15.32 -11.12 4.10
N CYS A 205 14.16 -11.64 3.70
CA CYS A 205 12.97 -11.68 4.57
C CYS A 205 12.87 -12.94 5.46
N GLY A 206 13.67 -13.98 5.20
CA GLY A 206 13.68 -15.21 5.99
C GLY A 206 12.57 -16.21 5.66
N TYR A 207 11.83 -16.02 4.57
CA TYR A 207 10.79 -16.97 4.15
C TYR A 207 11.26 -17.87 3.01
N LYS A 208 10.79 -19.12 3.00
CA LYS A 208 11.00 -20.08 1.90
C LYS A 208 10.11 -19.73 0.71
N ALA A 209 10.50 -18.69 0.00
CA ALA A 209 9.69 -18.04 -1.03
C ALA A 209 10.50 -17.61 -2.27
N VAL A 210 11.80 -17.94 -2.35
CA VAL A 210 12.60 -17.59 -3.52
C VAL A 210 12.28 -18.53 -4.67
N HIS A 211 11.75 -17.98 -5.77
CA HIS A 211 11.56 -18.67 -7.02
C HIS A 211 12.39 -17.98 -8.11
N GLN A 212 13.19 -18.77 -8.84
CA GLN A 212 14.16 -18.27 -9.80
C GLN A 212 15.15 -17.29 -9.15
N ARG A 213 14.96 -15.98 -9.33
CA ARG A 213 15.82 -14.93 -8.75
C ARG A 213 15.11 -14.03 -7.76
N ASN A 214 13.79 -14.10 -7.63
CA ASN A 214 13.04 -13.15 -6.80
C ASN A 214 12.35 -13.88 -5.64
N CYS A 215 12.27 -13.21 -4.50
CA CYS A 215 11.40 -13.66 -3.42
C CYS A 215 9.95 -13.36 -3.78
N LEU A 216 9.07 -14.36 -3.79
CA LEU A 216 7.65 -14.18 -4.02
C LEU A 216 6.91 -13.47 -2.87
N ARG A 217 7.59 -13.30 -1.72
CA ARG A 217 7.05 -12.61 -0.54
C ARG A 217 7.59 -11.20 -0.33
N CYS A 218 8.88 -10.95 -0.46
CA CYS A 218 9.43 -9.59 -0.27
C CYS A 218 9.83 -8.91 -1.57
N HIS A 219 9.73 -9.60 -2.71
CA HIS A 219 10.01 -9.09 -4.06
C HIS A 219 11.45 -8.64 -4.34
N HIS A 220 12.35 -8.73 -3.35
CA HIS A 220 13.76 -8.50 -3.58
C HIS A 220 14.38 -9.58 -4.48
N GLU A 221 15.26 -9.13 -5.37
CA GLU A 221 16.13 -10.01 -6.15
C GLU A 221 17.17 -10.65 -5.20
N SER A 222 17.45 -11.93 -5.41
CA SER A 222 18.52 -12.64 -4.73
C SER A 222 19.87 -12.11 -5.19
N TRP A 223 20.84 -12.02 -4.29
CA TRP A 223 22.18 -11.55 -4.64
C TRP A 223 22.74 -12.29 -5.86
N ASN A 224 23.25 -11.51 -6.82
CA ASN A 224 23.92 -12.01 -8.00
C ASN A 224 25.23 -11.23 -8.19
N PRO A 225 26.40 -11.88 -8.35
CA PRO A 225 27.69 -11.18 -8.53
C PRO A 225 27.84 -10.49 -9.91
N CYS A 226 26.78 -9.91 -10.45
CA CYS A 226 26.76 -9.20 -11.72
C CYS A 226 26.80 -7.67 -11.50
N GLY A 227 27.64 -6.97 -12.26
CA GLY A 227 27.54 -5.53 -12.55
C GLY A 227 27.20 -4.64 -11.36
N TYR A 228 25.93 -4.23 -11.28
CA TYR A 228 25.43 -3.24 -10.32
C TYR A 228 25.56 -3.72 -8.86
N PHE A 229 25.32 -5.00 -8.58
CA PHE A 229 25.44 -5.53 -7.22
C PHE A 229 26.83 -5.33 -6.62
N ILE A 230 27.87 -5.60 -7.41
CA ILE A 230 29.27 -5.41 -6.97
C ILE A 230 29.62 -3.92 -6.94
N GLN A 231 29.13 -3.13 -7.89
CA GLN A 231 29.43 -1.70 -7.97
C GLN A 231 28.82 -0.92 -6.81
N ASP A 232 27.57 -1.22 -6.45
CA ASP A 232 26.79 -0.44 -5.49
C ASP A 232 27.01 -0.96 -4.06
N TYR A 233 27.10 -2.28 -3.88
CA TYR A 233 27.14 -2.90 -2.55
C TYR A 233 28.50 -3.52 -2.19
N GLY A 234 29.34 -3.82 -3.20
CA GLY A 234 30.62 -4.50 -3.03
C GLY A 234 30.47 -5.99 -2.69
N GLU A 235 29.91 -6.29 -1.52
CA GLU A 235 29.73 -7.63 -0.99
C GLU A 235 28.25 -7.97 -0.78
N LYS A 236 27.94 -9.27 -0.87
CA LYS A 236 26.61 -9.83 -0.67
C LYS A 236 25.98 -9.42 0.65
N SER A 237 26.76 -9.42 1.73
CA SER A 237 26.32 -9.07 3.08
C SER A 237 25.78 -7.65 3.16
N ASN A 238 26.41 -6.68 2.47
CA ASN A 238 25.96 -5.29 2.45
C ASN A 238 24.60 -5.15 1.76
N TYR A 239 24.42 -5.79 0.60
CA TYR A 239 23.13 -5.80 -0.09
C TYR A 239 22.01 -6.40 0.77
N ILE A 240 22.23 -7.59 1.33
CA ILE A 240 21.22 -8.24 2.17
C ILE A 240 20.90 -7.38 3.40
N LYS A 241 21.93 -6.79 4.03
CA LYS A 241 21.79 -5.93 5.20
C LYS A 241 20.93 -4.69 4.88
N GLU A 242 21.18 -4.03 3.76
CA GLU A 242 20.39 -2.87 3.31
C GLU A 242 18.92 -3.24 3.07
N CYS A 243 18.66 -4.28 2.28
CA CYS A 243 17.30 -4.75 2.04
C CYS A 243 16.57 -5.18 3.32
N GLN A 244 17.27 -5.78 4.28
CA GLN A 244 16.70 -6.12 5.58
C GLN A 244 16.32 -4.87 6.38
N MET A 245 17.11 -3.79 6.32
CA MET A 245 16.78 -2.52 6.97
C MET A 245 15.58 -1.85 6.31
N ASP A 246 15.47 -1.86 4.97
CA ASP A 246 14.30 -1.34 4.24
C ASP A 246 13.00 -2.03 4.69
N ILE A 247 13.03 -3.36 4.73
CA ILE A 247 11.91 -4.19 5.21
C ILE A 247 11.57 -3.86 6.67
N PHE A 248 12.57 -3.58 7.51
CA PHE A 248 12.34 -3.27 8.92
C PHE A 248 11.76 -1.87 9.14
N ILE A 249 12.22 -0.88 8.37
CA ILE A 249 11.65 0.48 8.37
C ILE A 249 10.18 0.43 7.93
N ASP A 250 9.88 -0.42 6.94
CA ASP A 250 8.53 -0.69 6.46
C ASP A 250 7.79 0.61 6.09
N GLU A 251 8.43 1.43 5.27
CA GLU A 251 7.96 2.78 4.94
C GLU A 251 6.54 2.76 4.36
N ASP A 252 6.14 1.69 3.65
CA ASP A 252 4.80 1.57 3.06
C ASP A 252 3.81 0.71 3.88
N ASP A 253 4.22 0.24 5.06
CA ASP A 253 3.51 -0.78 5.86
C ASP A 253 3.33 -2.13 5.12
N TYR A 254 4.21 -2.43 4.17
CA TYR A 254 4.22 -3.68 3.41
C TYR A 254 4.33 -4.90 4.35
N GLU A 255 5.30 -4.93 5.27
CA GLU A 255 5.47 -6.04 6.20
C GLU A 255 4.31 -6.11 7.21
N LYS A 256 3.83 -4.97 7.70
CA LYS A 256 2.62 -4.96 8.54
C LYS A 256 1.39 -5.49 7.80
N TYR A 257 1.32 -5.35 6.48
CA TYR A 257 0.25 -5.92 5.65
C TYR A 257 0.48 -7.42 5.38
N PHE A 258 1.70 -7.81 5.00
CA PHE A 258 2.06 -9.19 4.68
C PHE A 258 2.34 -10.08 5.91
N LYS A 259 2.25 -9.56 7.14
CA LYS A 259 2.23 -10.39 8.35
C LYS A 259 1.07 -11.40 8.40
N TYR A 260 0.00 -11.12 7.66
CA TYR A 260 -1.16 -12.01 7.53
C TYR A 260 -0.99 -13.08 6.43
N ASP A 261 0.08 -12.98 5.63
CA ASP A 261 0.40 -13.96 4.60
C ASP A 261 0.95 -15.24 5.24
N GLN A 262 0.33 -16.35 4.88
CA GLN A 262 0.63 -17.71 5.30
C GLN A 262 1.06 -18.58 4.12
N SER A 263 1.35 -17.95 2.97
CA SER A 263 1.74 -18.65 1.75
C SER A 263 3.08 -19.38 1.88
N PHE A 264 3.96 -18.88 2.75
CA PHE A 264 5.34 -19.36 2.87
C PHE A 264 5.73 -19.61 4.32
N GLU A 265 6.56 -20.63 4.52
CA GLU A 265 7.13 -20.98 5.83
C GLU A 265 8.32 -20.08 6.14
N LYS A 266 8.45 -19.65 7.40
CA LYS A 266 9.60 -18.91 7.87
C LYS A 266 10.75 -19.87 8.16
N SER A 267 11.93 -19.57 7.63
CA SER A 267 13.15 -20.33 7.86
C SER A 267 13.64 -20.12 9.29
N PRO A 268 13.89 -21.20 10.07
CA PRO A 268 14.37 -21.09 11.45
C PRO A 268 15.82 -20.58 11.52
N ASP A 269 16.59 -20.71 10.44
CA ASP A 269 18.00 -20.36 10.37
C ASP A 269 18.23 -18.95 9.79
N HIS A 270 17.17 -18.16 9.59
CA HIS A 270 17.27 -16.80 9.07
C HIS A 270 18.05 -15.89 10.03
N GLN A 271 18.98 -15.12 9.49
CA GLN A 271 19.84 -14.21 10.24
C GLN A 271 19.60 -12.75 9.83
N ILE A 272 19.45 -11.89 10.82
CA ILE A 272 19.47 -10.43 10.64
C ILE A 272 20.92 -9.96 10.66
N LEU A 273 21.35 -9.26 9.61
CA LEU A 273 22.73 -8.83 9.38
C LEU A 273 23.02 -7.40 9.86
N PHE A 274 22.02 -6.70 10.38
CA PHE A 274 22.17 -5.35 10.93
C PHE A 274 21.95 -5.31 12.44
N THR A 275 22.57 -4.32 13.08
CA THR A 275 22.36 -3.97 14.49
C THR A 275 21.42 -2.77 14.61
N SER A 276 20.93 -2.50 15.82
CA SER A 276 20.16 -1.27 16.07
C SER A 276 20.90 0.01 15.70
N ASP A 277 22.23 -0.01 15.73
CA ASP A 277 23.06 1.16 15.46
C ASP A 277 23.16 1.39 13.95
N ASP A 278 23.30 0.30 13.19
CA ASP A 278 23.24 0.34 11.73
C ASP A 278 21.91 0.93 11.24
N LEU A 279 20.78 0.46 11.81
CA LEU A 279 19.46 0.94 11.43
C LEU A 279 19.30 2.44 11.67
N ARG A 280 19.77 2.95 12.82
CA ARG A 280 19.70 4.39 13.13
C ARG A 280 20.57 5.24 12.22
N GLU A 281 21.73 4.73 11.79
CA GLU A 281 22.56 5.45 10.81
C GLU A 281 21.90 5.41 9.43
N TYR A 282 21.26 4.31 9.07
CA TYR A 282 20.54 4.16 7.80
C TYR A 282 19.32 5.08 7.71
N GLU A 283 18.52 5.20 8.78
CA GLU A 283 17.37 6.11 8.86
C GLU A 283 17.76 7.58 8.60
N LYS A 284 18.96 8.02 9.01
CA LYS A 284 19.46 9.38 8.76
C LYS A 284 19.82 9.65 7.29
N LEU A 285 20.01 8.60 6.50
CA LEU A 285 20.26 8.74 5.05
C LEU A 285 18.95 8.94 4.29
N LEU A 286 17.82 8.51 4.87
CA LEU A 286 16.49 8.56 4.26
C LEU A 286 15.69 9.81 4.66
N PHE A 287 15.92 10.36 5.86
CA PHE A 287 15.17 11.49 6.46
C PHE A 287 16.06 12.62 6.96
#